data_AF-A0A8H7QMQ9-F1
#
_entry.id   AF-A0A8H7QMQ9-F1
#
_cell.length_a   1.000
_cell.length_b   1.000
_cell.length_c   1.000
_cell.angle_alpha   90.00
_cell.angle_beta   90.00
_cell.angle_gamma   90.00
#
_symmetry.space_group_name_H-M   'P 1'
#
loop_
_entity.id
_entity.type
_entity.pdbx_description
1 polymer ?
#
loop_
_entity_poly.entity_id
_entity_poly.type
_entity_poly.pdbx_seq_one_letter_code
_entity_poly.pdbx_strand_id
1 'polypeptide(L)'
;MVRPISTEVQNSIKLLLIEGLSYSAIQKMYPNVGLSTLSRYKRKFLGDSTSPKGGKQSKISTQTRNYIAKNFQNGSLNGPKGVQSYLLTHGIEMFLRGIRHVLKSEGFKARRKVKTNFVNTTNKRKRFAWVKKYQHYTVDDWRKWGFSDETRINMWGSDGKSYY
;
A
#
# COMPACT_ATOMS: atom_id res chain seq x y z
N MET A 1 28.48 -12.02 18.60
CA MET A 1 27.18 -12.59 18.15
C MET A 1 27.34 -14.09 18.01
N VAL A 2 26.47 -14.89 18.63
CA VAL A 2 26.51 -16.36 18.50
C VAL A 2 25.96 -16.75 17.12
N ARG A 3 26.72 -17.55 16.35
CA ARG A 3 26.27 -18.01 15.04
C ARG A 3 25.14 -19.04 15.21
N PRO A 4 24.04 -18.93 14.44
CA PRO A 4 22.99 -19.93 14.48
C PRO A 4 23.51 -21.29 13.99
N ILE A 5 23.00 -22.37 14.58
CA ILE A 5 23.28 -23.75 14.18
C ILE A 5 22.83 -23.95 12.72
N SER A 6 23.60 -24.71 11.94
CA SER A 6 23.27 -25.07 10.55
C SER A 6 21.86 -25.64 10.43
N THR A 7 21.17 -25.34 9.33
CA THR A 7 19.83 -25.87 9.03
C THR A 7 19.79 -27.40 8.97
N GLU A 8 20.86 -28.04 8.48
CA GLU A 8 20.98 -29.50 8.45
C GLU A 8 20.95 -30.11 9.86
N VAL A 9 21.75 -29.53 10.77
CA VAL A 9 21.81 -29.96 12.17
C VAL A 9 20.49 -29.66 12.89
N GLN A 10 19.80 -28.57 12.55
CA GLN A 10 18.46 -28.30 13.07
C GLN A 10 17.46 -29.38 12.64
N ASN A 11 17.52 -29.85 11.39
CA ASN A 11 16.62 -30.87 10.86
C ASN A 11 16.89 -32.25 11.48
N SER A 12 18.15 -32.64 11.67
CA SER A 12 18.48 -33.90 12.35
C SER A 12 18.02 -33.89 13.80
N ILE A 13 18.24 -32.80 14.54
CA ILE A 13 17.72 -32.64 15.91
C ILE A 13 16.19 -32.69 15.93
N LYS A 14 15.52 -32.10 14.94
CA LYS A 14 14.05 -32.17 14.83
C LYS A 14 13.57 -33.63 14.70
N LEU A 15 14.21 -34.44 13.86
CA LEU A 15 13.87 -35.87 13.71
C LEU A 15 14.09 -36.64 15.02
N LEU A 16 15.25 -36.47 15.67
CA LEU A 16 15.56 -37.14 16.94
C LEU A 16 14.59 -36.76 18.07
N LEU A 17 14.10 -35.51 18.08
CA LEU A 17 13.09 -35.05 19.02
C LEU A 17 11.70 -35.63 18.73
N ILE A 18 11.36 -35.88 17.46
CA ILE A 18 10.12 -36.56 17.04
C ILE A 18 10.16 -38.04 17.44
N GLU A 19 11.32 -38.69 17.26
CA GLU A 19 11.57 -40.08 17.66
C GLU A 19 11.59 -40.28 19.19
N GLY A 20 11.57 -39.20 19.98
CA GLY A 20 11.43 -39.27 21.44
C GLY A 20 12.73 -39.50 22.21
N LEU A 21 13.90 -39.29 21.59
CA LEU A 21 15.19 -39.40 22.29
C LEU A 21 15.33 -38.38 23.43
N SER A 22 16.05 -38.77 24.49
CA SER A 22 16.35 -37.89 25.62
C SER A 22 17.34 -36.78 25.22
N TYR A 23 17.26 -35.63 25.88
CA TYR A 23 18.15 -34.50 25.57
C TYR A 23 19.64 -34.83 25.79
N SER A 24 19.95 -35.67 26.78
CA SER A 24 21.32 -36.12 27.04
C SER A 24 21.86 -36.97 25.89
N ALA A 25 21.05 -37.86 25.32
CA ALA A 25 21.42 -38.67 24.16
C ALA A 25 21.70 -37.80 22.92
N ILE A 26 20.84 -36.81 22.66
CA ILE A 26 21.01 -35.87 21.54
C ILE A 26 22.27 -35.01 21.75
N GLN A 27 22.53 -34.55 22.97
CA GLN A 27 23.73 -33.77 23.29
C GLN A 27 25.01 -34.58 23.11
N LYS A 28 24.98 -35.89 23.41
CA LYS A 28 26.12 -36.78 23.17
C LYS A 28 26.45 -36.92 21.67
N MET A 29 25.44 -36.92 20.80
CA MET A 29 25.62 -36.93 19.34
C MET A 29 26.07 -35.55 18.81
N TYR A 30 25.57 -34.47 19.41
CA TYR A 30 25.86 -33.09 19.03
C TYR A 30 26.42 -32.28 20.21
N PRO A 31 27.70 -32.47 20.58
CA PRO A 31 28.29 -31.86 21.77
C PRO A 31 28.32 -30.32 21.71
N ASN A 32 28.25 -29.74 20.51
CA ASN A 32 28.20 -28.30 20.29
C ASN A 32 26.81 -27.67 20.58
N VAL A 33 25.81 -28.49 20.93
CA VAL A 33 24.43 -28.03 21.20
C VAL A 33 24.09 -28.21 22.67
N GLY A 34 23.90 -27.10 23.38
CA GLY A 34 23.50 -27.13 24.79
C GLY A 34 22.05 -27.59 25.01
N LEU A 35 21.77 -28.16 26.18
CA LEU A 35 20.45 -28.64 26.61
C LEU A 35 19.34 -27.56 26.50
N SER A 36 19.68 -26.30 26.82
CA SER A 36 18.75 -25.16 26.69
C SER A 36 18.30 -24.94 25.23
N THR A 37 19.19 -25.20 24.27
CA THR A 37 18.89 -25.09 22.84
C THR A 37 17.98 -26.22 22.38
N LEU A 38 18.20 -27.46 22.86
CA LEU A 38 17.32 -28.59 22.59
C LEU A 38 15.91 -28.38 23.14
N SER A 39 15.79 -27.87 24.37
CA SER A 39 14.49 -27.50 24.97
C SER A 39 13.77 -26.41 24.16
N ARG A 40 14.50 -25.38 23.72
CA ARG A 40 13.96 -24.34 22.83
C ARG A 40 13.54 -24.89 21.47
N TYR A 41 14.29 -25.83 20.90
CA TYR A 41 13.98 -26.47 19.62
C TYR A 41 12.78 -27.40 19.74
N LYS A 42 12.65 -28.16 20.83
CA LYS A 42 11.42 -28.92 21.13
C LYS A 42 10.21 -27.99 21.16
N ARG A 43 10.30 -26.86 21.87
CA ARG A 43 9.21 -25.86 21.88
C ARG A 43 8.94 -25.24 20.51
N LYS A 44 9.99 -24.98 19.73
CA LYS A 44 9.88 -24.39 18.39
C LYS A 44 9.26 -25.34 17.36
N PHE A 45 9.59 -26.63 17.42
CA PHE A 45 9.20 -27.61 16.40
C PHE A 45 8.01 -28.48 16.78
N LEU A 46 7.84 -28.78 18.07
CA LEU A 46 6.82 -29.67 18.62
C LEU A 46 5.84 -28.97 19.57
N GLY A 47 6.11 -27.72 19.95
CA GLY A 47 5.17 -26.92 20.74
C GLY A 47 4.13 -26.25 19.86
N ASP A 48 2.98 -25.91 20.45
CA ASP A 48 1.99 -25.05 19.80
C ASP A 48 2.65 -23.75 19.35
N SER A 49 2.32 -23.32 18.13
CA SER A 49 2.89 -22.11 17.53
C SER A 49 2.63 -20.92 18.45
N THR A 50 3.65 -20.48 19.19
CA THR A 50 3.52 -19.27 20.01
C THR A 50 3.24 -18.11 19.08
N SER A 51 2.17 -17.35 19.35
CA SER A 51 1.84 -16.15 18.57
C SER A 51 3.09 -15.30 18.37
N PRO A 52 3.34 -14.81 17.14
CA PRO A 52 4.50 -13.99 16.87
C PRO A 52 4.55 -12.83 17.86
N LYS A 53 5.77 -12.51 18.33
CA LYS A 53 5.96 -11.37 19.24
C LYS A 53 5.31 -10.13 18.62
N GLY A 54 4.47 -9.45 19.41
CA GLY A 54 3.81 -8.23 18.99
C GLY A 54 4.82 -7.21 18.47
N GLY A 55 4.53 -6.66 17.29
CA GLY A 55 5.35 -5.60 16.70
C GLY A 55 5.21 -4.27 17.45
N LYS A 56 6.00 -3.29 17.03
CA LYS A 56 5.87 -1.91 17.52
C LYS A 56 4.48 -1.37 17.20
N GLN A 57 3.82 -0.78 18.20
CA GLN A 57 2.53 -0.12 18.02
C GLN A 57 2.65 1.05 17.03
N SER A 58 1.63 1.23 16.20
CA SER A 58 1.57 2.35 15.27
C SER A 58 1.40 3.66 16.01
N LYS A 59 2.00 4.76 15.49
CA LYS A 59 1.79 6.11 16.03
C LYS A 59 0.35 6.61 15.89
N ILE A 60 -0.41 6.05 14.94
CA ILE A 60 -1.79 6.47 14.65
C ILE A 60 -2.73 5.32 15.02
N SER A 61 -3.83 5.65 15.69
CA SER A 61 -4.92 4.71 16.00
C SER A 61 -5.64 4.24 14.74
N THR A 62 -6.31 3.09 14.81
CA THR A 62 -7.12 2.59 13.69
C THR A 62 -8.22 3.59 13.31
N GLN A 63 -8.81 4.27 14.30
CA GLN A 63 -9.87 5.26 14.07
C GLN A 63 -9.37 6.46 13.26
N THR A 64 -8.24 7.06 13.65
CA THR A 64 -7.65 8.19 12.92
C THR A 64 -7.23 7.77 11.51
N ARG A 65 -6.75 6.53 11.33
CA ARG A 65 -6.42 5.98 10.02
C ARG A 65 -7.65 5.89 9.11
N ASN A 66 -8.76 5.35 9.62
CA ASN A 66 -10.02 5.27 8.89
C ASN A 66 -10.56 6.67 8.53
N TYR A 67 -10.42 7.63 9.44
CA TYR A 67 -10.84 9.01 9.19
C TYR A 67 -10.01 9.68 8.09
N ILE A 68 -8.68 9.49 8.10
CA ILE A 68 -7.80 9.94 7.03
C ILE A 68 -8.21 9.32 5.70
N ALA A 69 -8.43 8.00 5.66
CA ALA A 69 -8.84 7.30 4.45
C ALA A 69 -10.17 7.85 3.90
N LYS A 70 -11.17 8.07 4.76
CA LYS A 70 -12.46 8.65 4.38
C LYS A 70 -12.33 10.07 3.83
N ASN A 71 -11.54 10.93 4.48
CA ASN A 71 -11.34 12.30 4.00
C ASN A 71 -10.51 12.37 2.72
N PHE A 72 -9.59 11.42 2.53
CA PHE A 72 -8.83 11.29 1.29
C PHE A 72 -9.74 10.87 0.12
N GLN A 73 -10.65 9.92 0.35
CA GLN A 73 -11.67 9.52 -0.64
C GLN A 73 -12.63 10.65 -1.00
N ASN A 74 -13.06 11.43 -0.01
CA ASN A 74 -13.93 12.58 -0.20
C ASN A 74 -13.21 13.79 -0.85
N GLY A 75 -11.90 13.72 -1.05
CA GLY A 75 -11.10 14.80 -1.63
C GLY A 75 -10.87 15.99 -0.69
N SER A 76 -11.16 15.86 0.60
CA SER A 76 -10.90 16.91 1.60
C SER A 76 -9.43 17.02 1.96
N LEU A 77 -8.67 15.92 1.87
CA LEU A 77 -7.22 15.91 2.12
C LEU A 77 -6.46 15.71 0.81
N ASN A 78 -5.68 16.73 0.44
CA ASN A 78 -4.90 16.72 -0.79
C ASN A 78 -3.49 16.15 -0.55
N GLY A 79 -3.31 14.89 -0.93
CA GLY A 79 -2.01 14.21 -0.91
C GLY A 79 -1.40 14.06 0.50
N PRO A 80 -0.14 13.59 0.58
CA PRO A 80 0.52 13.33 1.87
C PRO A 80 0.74 14.58 2.72
N LYS A 81 0.92 15.76 2.10
CA LYS A 81 1.11 17.03 2.82
C LYS A 81 -0.18 17.48 3.51
N GLY A 82 -1.34 17.33 2.86
CA GLY A 82 -2.62 17.64 3.49
C GLY A 82 -2.88 16.78 4.72
N VAL A 83 -2.56 15.48 4.63
CA VAL A 83 -2.64 14.57 5.79
C VAL A 83 -1.67 14.98 6.90
N GLN A 84 -0.46 15.42 6.55
CA GLN A 84 0.52 15.90 7.54
C GLN A 84 0.00 17.12 8.31
N SER A 85 -0.51 18.13 7.60
CA SER A 85 -1.12 19.30 8.22
C SER A 85 -2.30 18.93 9.12
N TYR A 86 -3.17 18.03 8.65
CA TYR A 86 -4.30 17.54 9.45
C TYR A 86 -3.86 16.86 10.76
N LEU A 87 -2.85 15.98 10.68
CA LEU A 87 -2.31 15.30 11.85
C LEU A 87 -1.66 16.27 12.83
N LEU A 88 -0.92 17.27 12.33
CA LEU A 88 -0.33 18.33 13.14
C LEU A 88 -1.40 19.13 13.90
N THR A 89 -2.52 19.47 13.25
CA THR A 89 -3.66 20.14 13.91
C THR A 89 -4.23 19.33 15.07
N HIS A 90 -4.10 18.00 15.03
CA HIS A 90 -4.57 17.09 16.08
C HIS A 90 -3.46 16.66 17.05
N GLY A 91 -2.31 17.35 17.04
CA GLY A 91 -1.18 17.10 17.94
C GLY A 91 -0.33 15.87 17.60
N ILE A 92 -0.51 15.28 16.41
CA ILE A 92 0.22 14.08 15.97
C ILE A 92 1.33 14.48 15.01
N GLU A 93 2.57 14.46 15.49
CA GLU A 93 3.73 14.72 14.65
C GLU A 93 4.19 13.47 13.89
N MET A 94 4.11 13.54 12.56
CA MET A 94 4.57 12.49 11.67
C MET A 94 5.30 13.02 10.45
N PHE A 95 6.40 12.34 10.11
CA PHE A 95 7.11 12.57 8.87
C PHE A 95 6.32 12.07 7.66
N LEU A 96 6.46 12.78 6.54
CA LEU A 96 5.84 12.43 5.25
C LEU A 96 6.09 10.98 4.81
N ARG A 97 7.27 10.42 5.12
CA ARG A 97 7.58 9.01 4.83
C ARG A 97 6.59 8.08 5.53
N GLY A 98 6.35 8.29 6.83
CA GLY A 98 5.39 7.50 7.62
C GLY A 98 3.97 7.64 7.09
N ILE A 99 3.58 8.86 6.72
CA ILE A 99 2.25 9.14 6.15
C ILE A 99 2.06 8.40 4.82
N ARG A 100 3.07 8.41 3.94
CA ARG A 100 3.02 7.64 2.68
C ARG A 100 2.88 6.14 2.93
N HIS A 101 3.56 5.59 3.94
CA HIS A 101 3.39 4.18 4.32
C HIS A 101 1.98 3.88 4.78
N VAL A 102 1.38 4.77 5.58
CA VAL A 102 -0.01 4.64 6.03
C VAL A 102 -0.98 4.70 4.84
N LEU A 103 -0.81 5.68 3.95
CA LEU A 103 -1.67 5.78 2.75
C LEU A 103 -1.51 4.54 1.85
N LYS A 104 -0.29 4.01 1.71
CA LYS A 104 -0.03 2.79 0.94
C LYS A 104 -0.64 1.55 1.60
N SER A 105 -0.60 1.43 2.93
CA SER A 105 -1.23 0.32 3.65
C SER A 105 -2.75 0.36 3.54
N GLU A 106 -3.34 1.55 3.44
CA GLU A 106 -4.76 1.76 3.15
C GLU A 106 -5.13 1.56 1.67
N GLY A 107 -4.17 1.20 0.81
CA GLY A 107 -4.40 0.90 -0.61
C GLY A 107 -4.39 2.11 -1.54
N PHE A 108 -4.09 3.32 -1.04
CA PHE A 108 -3.98 4.50 -1.90
C PHE A 108 -2.71 4.46 -2.76
N LYS A 109 -2.86 4.87 -4.02
CA LYS A 109 -1.77 5.00 -4.99
C LYS A 109 -1.76 6.40 -5.55
N ALA A 110 -0.59 7.01 -5.61
CA ALA A 110 -0.41 8.28 -6.32
C ALA A 110 -0.65 8.04 -7.81
N ARG A 111 -1.50 8.86 -8.43
CA ARG A 111 -1.79 8.79 -9.86
C ARG A 111 -1.66 10.18 -10.46
N ARG A 112 -1.26 10.29 -11.73
CA ARG A 112 -1.29 11.60 -12.41
C ARG A 112 -2.74 12.05 -12.58
N LYS A 113 -3.02 13.32 -12.25
CA LYS A 113 -4.32 13.92 -12.51
C LYS A 113 -4.44 14.18 -14.00
N VAL A 114 -5.48 13.63 -14.62
CA VAL A 114 -5.79 13.96 -16.01
C VAL A 114 -6.26 15.41 -16.02
N LYS A 115 -5.56 16.26 -16.76
CA LYS A 115 -5.92 17.66 -16.93
C LYS A 115 -7.20 17.70 -17.77
N THR A 116 -8.34 17.86 -17.12
CA THR A 116 -9.63 18.02 -17.78
C THR A 116 -10.05 19.49 -17.70
N ASN A 117 -10.59 20.01 -18.80
CA ASN A 117 -11.19 21.35 -18.78
C ASN A 117 -12.40 21.35 -17.83
N PHE A 118 -12.51 22.38 -17.01
CA PHE A 118 -13.67 22.55 -16.16
C PHE A 118 -14.92 22.75 -17.03
N VAL A 119 -15.95 21.94 -16.80
CA VAL A 119 -17.24 22.06 -17.50
C VAL A 119 -18.30 22.40 -16.47
N ASN A 120 -18.81 23.63 -16.53
CA ASN A 120 -19.94 24.05 -15.70
C ASN A 120 -21.17 23.17 -15.99
N THR A 121 -22.05 23.00 -15.00
CA THR A 121 -23.33 22.26 -15.08
C THR A 121 -24.15 22.68 -16.29
N THR A 122 -24.22 23.98 -16.60
CA THR A 122 -24.90 24.51 -17.79
C THR A 122 -24.30 23.96 -19.09
N ASN A 123 -22.97 23.98 -19.21
CA ASN A 123 -22.27 23.46 -20.38
C ASN A 123 -22.39 21.94 -20.49
N LYS A 124 -22.42 21.21 -19.36
CA LYS A 124 -22.71 19.76 -19.36
C LYS A 124 -24.07 19.46 -19.96
N ARG A 125 -25.12 20.20 -19.57
CA ARG A 125 -26.48 20.04 -20.12
C ARG A 125 -26.52 20.33 -21.62
N LYS A 126 -25.91 21.43 -22.07
CA LYS A 126 -25.84 21.77 -23.51
C LYS A 126 -25.14 20.68 -24.32
N ARG A 127 -23.99 20.20 -23.84
CA ARG A 127 -23.26 19.10 -24.48
C ARG A 127 -24.07 17.81 -24.51
N PHE A 128 -24.74 17.46 -23.42
CA PHE A 128 -25.58 16.26 -23.35
C PHE A 128 -26.77 16.33 -24.31
N ALA A 129 -27.47 17.47 -24.36
CA ALA A 129 -28.57 17.69 -25.29
C ALA A 129 -28.10 17.61 -26.76
N TRP A 130 -26.93 18.19 -27.06
CA TRP A 130 -26.33 18.08 -28.39
C TRP A 130 -26.04 16.63 -28.77
N VAL A 131 -25.39 15.86 -27.87
CA VAL A 131 -25.12 14.44 -28.11
C VAL A 131 -26.41 13.66 -28.31
N LYS A 132 -27.43 13.89 -27.49
CA LYS A 132 -28.75 13.24 -27.64
C LYS A 132 -29.43 13.57 -28.96
N LYS A 133 -29.35 14.83 -29.41
CA LYS A 133 -29.94 15.27 -30.69
C LYS A 133 -29.33 14.55 -31.89
N TYR A 134 -28.01 14.30 -31.86
CA TYR A 134 -27.27 13.71 -32.98
C TYR A 134 -26.84 12.25 -32.71
N GLN A 135 -27.41 11.57 -31.71
CA GLN A 135 -26.99 10.22 -31.30
C GLN A 135 -27.20 9.15 -32.38
N HIS A 136 -28.14 9.39 -33.31
CA HIS A 136 -28.50 8.46 -34.39
C HIS A 136 -27.93 8.88 -35.76
N TYR A 137 -27.09 9.91 -35.81
CA TYR A 137 -26.50 10.35 -37.07
C TYR A 137 -25.56 9.29 -37.64
N THR A 138 -25.72 9.02 -38.92
CA THR A 138 -24.89 8.07 -39.66
C THR A 138 -23.63 8.74 -40.19
N VAL A 139 -22.66 7.97 -40.68
CA VAL A 139 -21.43 8.50 -41.28
C VAL A 139 -21.75 9.47 -42.42
N ASP A 140 -22.77 9.17 -43.24
CA ASP A 140 -23.15 10.02 -44.37
C ASP A 140 -23.80 11.34 -43.94
N ASP A 141 -24.44 11.38 -42.78
CA ASP A 141 -24.94 12.64 -42.22
C ASP A 141 -23.79 13.53 -41.75
N TRP A 142 -22.75 12.94 -41.14
CA TRP A 142 -21.56 13.68 -40.71
C TRP A 142 -20.70 14.18 -41.88
N ARG A 143 -20.71 13.51 -43.03
CA ARG A 143 -19.97 13.96 -44.23
C ARG A 143 -20.43 15.34 -44.74
N LYS A 144 -21.66 15.74 -44.42
CA LYS A 144 -22.20 17.06 -44.78
C LYS A 144 -21.64 18.18 -43.89
N TRP A 145 -20.94 17.84 -42.81
CA TRP A 145 -20.45 18.79 -41.81
C TRP A 145 -18.95 19.03 -42.00
N GLY A 146 -18.55 20.30 -42.06
CA GLY A 146 -17.15 20.73 -41.95
C GLY A 146 -16.86 21.24 -40.55
N PHE A 147 -15.84 20.67 -39.89
CA PHE A 147 -15.34 21.17 -38.61
C PHE A 147 -14.01 21.88 -38.82
N SER A 148 -13.86 23.05 -38.18
CA SER A 148 -12.61 23.79 -38.11
C SER A 148 -12.33 24.13 -36.64
N ASP A 149 -11.07 24.02 -36.24
CA ASP A 149 -10.59 24.41 -34.91
C ASP A 149 -9.15 24.93 -35.03
N GLU A 150 -8.72 25.74 -34.07
CA GLU A 150 -7.38 26.28 -34.02
C GLU A 150 -6.56 25.56 -32.94
N THR A 151 -5.33 25.14 -33.29
CA THR A 151 -4.42 24.50 -32.34
C THR A 151 -3.13 25.30 -32.24
N ARG A 152 -2.70 25.58 -31.01
CA ARG A 152 -1.41 26.21 -30.72
C ARG A 152 -0.28 25.20 -30.85
N ILE A 153 0.72 25.52 -31.67
CA ILE A 153 1.96 24.74 -31.82
C ILE A 153 3.10 25.45 -31.08
N ASN A 154 3.60 24.84 -30.00
CA ASN A 154 4.73 25.37 -29.25
C ASN A 154 6.05 24.78 -29.79
N MET A 155 7.02 25.64 -30.15
CA MET A 155 8.35 25.16 -30.56
C MET A 155 9.17 24.63 -29.38
N TRP A 156 9.07 25.25 -28.19
CA TRP A 156 9.79 24.84 -26.98
C TRP A 156 8.90 24.91 -25.72
N GLY A 157 9.17 24.06 -24.73
CA GLY A 157 8.50 24.04 -23.41
C GLY A 157 7.24 23.16 -23.33
N SER A 158 6.85 22.77 -22.10
CA SER A 158 5.65 21.95 -21.84
C SER A 158 4.69 22.65 -20.87
N ASP A 159 3.37 22.45 -21.03
CA ASP A 159 2.30 23.14 -20.28
C ASP A 159 2.13 22.74 -18.80
N GLY A 160 3.14 22.09 -18.20
CA GLY A 160 3.16 21.65 -16.79
C GLY A 160 2.32 20.39 -16.49
N LYS A 161 2.60 19.71 -15.35
CA LYS A 161 1.93 18.46 -14.90
C LYS A 161 1.54 18.50 -13.42
N SER A 162 0.40 17.91 -13.06
CA SER A 162 -0.08 17.76 -11.66
C SER A 162 -0.45 16.31 -11.30
N TYR A 163 -0.39 15.95 -10.01
CA TYR A 163 -0.58 14.58 -9.48
C TYR A 163 -1.62 14.55 -8.35
N TYR A 164 -2.28 13.39 -8.16
CA TYR A 164 -3.14 13.05 -7.01
C TYR A 164 -2.32 12.53 -5.83
#